data_AF-A0AAJ5QJS9-F1
#
_entry.id   AF-A0AAJ5QJS9-F1
#
_cell.length_a   1.000
_cell.length_b   1.000
_cell.length_c   1.000
_cell.angle_alpha   90.00
_cell.angle_beta   90.00
_cell.angle_gamma   90.00
#
_symmetry.space_group_name_H-M   'P 1'
#
loop_
_entity.id
_entity.type
_entity.pdbx_description
1 polymer ?
#
loop_
_entity_poly.entity_id
_entity_poly.type
_entity_poly.pdbx_seq_one_letter_code
_entity_poly.pdbx_strand_id
1 'polypeptide(L)'
;MSVPLLLTVLAGGATFIGAIFGVLGQKPSNRMLAFALGFAAGIMLLISLMEMLPTALRTEGISPILGYGMFMLGLLGYFALDRLLPHQHPQDLMAAQRQPAKLRRTAILLTLGISLHNFPEGVATYVTASSDMELGLGIALAVAIHNIPEGLAVAGPMYAATGSKSKALFWACVSGMAEILGGVLAFLLLGPLMSPVVIAAVMAAVAGIMVALSVDELMPLAREIDPHNNPSYGVLCGMTVMGASLALLQVSDLS
;
A
#
# COMPACT_ATOMS: atom_id res chain seq x y z
N MET A 1 -14.56 -14.99 -17.32
CA MET A 1 -14.96 -14.40 -16.02
C MET A 1 -14.01 -14.74 -14.87
N SER A 2 -13.35 -15.90 -14.84
CA SER A 2 -12.42 -16.26 -13.75
C SER A 2 -11.00 -15.68 -13.89
N VAL A 3 -10.53 -15.39 -15.12
CA VAL A 3 -9.16 -14.90 -15.35
C VAL A 3 -8.87 -13.57 -14.62
N PRO A 4 -9.73 -12.54 -14.66
CA PRO A 4 -9.50 -11.32 -13.88
C PRO A 4 -9.38 -11.55 -12.36
N LEU A 5 -10.13 -12.50 -11.79
CA LEU A 5 -9.98 -12.89 -10.38
C LEU A 5 -8.63 -13.56 -10.12
N LEU A 6 -8.15 -14.41 -11.04
CA LEU A 6 -6.83 -15.03 -10.92
C LEU A 6 -5.72 -13.97 -10.92
N LEU A 7 -5.88 -12.89 -11.69
CA LEU A 7 -4.94 -11.77 -11.66
C LEU A 7 -4.89 -11.07 -10.30
N THR A 8 -6.04 -10.87 -9.66
CA THR A 8 -6.08 -10.32 -8.27
C THR A 8 -5.47 -11.27 -7.24
N VAL A 9 -5.55 -12.58 -7.46
CA VAL A 9 -4.90 -13.57 -6.61
C VAL A 9 -3.38 -13.56 -6.80
N LEU A 10 -2.91 -13.42 -8.04
CA LEU A 10 -1.48 -13.29 -8.34
C LEU A 10 -0.90 -12.03 -7.71
N ALA A 11 -1.59 -10.91 -7.88
CA ALA A 11 -1.14 -9.62 -7.39
C ALA A 11 -1.17 -9.57 -5.84
N GLY A 12 -2.28 -9.94 -5.19
CA GLY A 12 -2.33 -10.05 -3.71
C GLY A 12 -1.42 -11.14 -3.13
N GLY A 13 -1.16 -12.21 -3.89
CA GLY A 13 -0.21 -13.26 -3.54
C GLY A 13 1.23 -12.77 -3.50
N ALA A 14 1.58 -11.74 -4.28
CA ALA A 14 2.91 -11.15 -4.26
C ALA A 14 3.23 -10.45 -2.93
N THR A 15 2.23 -9.88 -2.25
CA THR A 15 2.38 -9.37 -0.86
C THR A 15 2.77 -10.48 0.10
N PHE A 16 2.21 -11.67 -0.07
CA PHE A 16 2.58 -12.82 0.74
C PHE A 16 4.00 -13.32 0.43
N ILE A 17 4.40 -13.33 -0.85
CA ILE A 17 5.77 -13.66 -1.27
C ILE A 17 6.78 -12.68 -0.66
N GLY A 18 6.50 -11.38 -0.71
CA GLY A 18 7.30 -10.35 -0.07
C GLY A 18 7.47 -10.56 1.43
N ALA A 19 6.38 -10.94 2.10
CA ALA A 19 6.39 -11.24 3.53
C ALA A 19 7.23 -12.47 3.88
N ILE A 20 7.18 -13.51 3.04
CA ILE A 20 8.05 -14.69 3.16
C ILE A 20 9.52 -14.26 3.13
N PHE A 21 9.92 -13.42 2.16
CA PHE A 21 11.29 -12.89 2.12
C PHE A 21 11.64 -12.06 3.36
N GLY A 22 10.67 -11.32 3.92
CA GLY A 22 10.86 -10.55 5.15
C GLY A 22 11.04 -11.37 6.43
N VAL A 23 10.65 -12.64 6.44
CA VAL A 23 10.78 -13.55 7.60
C VAL A 23 11.74 -14.72 7.37
N LEU A 24 12.13 -14.97 6.11
CA LEU A 24 13.15 -15.97 5.76
C LEU A 24 14.53 -15.46 6.18
N GLY A 25 15.32 -16.35 6.79
CA GLY A 25 16.65 -16.00 7.32
C GLY A 25 16.64 -15.40 8.73
N GLN A 26 17.63 -14.55 9.00
CA GLN A 26 17.82 -13.85 10.28
C GLN A 26 16.89 -12.64 10.38
N LYS A 27 16.67 -12.13 11.61
CA LYS A 27 15.88 -10.91 11.81
C LYS A 27 16.47 -9.78 10.93
N PRO A 28 15.63 -9.06 10.17
CA PRO A 28 16.11 -7.96 9.35
C PRO A 28 16.84 -6.93 10.22
N SER A 29 17.97 -6.42 9.76
CA SER A 29 18.68 -5.36 10.49
C SER A 29 17.85 -4.09 10.51
N ASN A 30 18.00 -3.26 11.56
CA ASN A 30 17.31 -1.98 11.65
C ASN A 30 17.54 -1.11 10.41
N ARG A 31 18.75 -1.14 9.84
CA ARG A 31 19.08 -0.42 8.60
C ARG A 31 18.28 -0.93 7.40
N MET A 32 18.16 -2.25 7.23
CA MET A 32 17.36 -2.84 6.14
C MET A 32 15.88 -2.53 6.32
N LEU A 33 15.38 -2.58 7.56
CA LEU A 33 14.00 -2.27 7.89
C LEU A 33 13.66 -0.79 7.64
N ALA A 34 14.51 0.13 8.12
CA ALA A 34 14.37 1.56 7.89
C ALA A 34 14.42 1.90 6.39
N PHE A 35 15.33 1.28 5.64
CA PHE A 35 15.39 1.43 4.19
C PHE A 35 14.10 0.92 3.53
N ALA A 36 13.62 -0.28 3.88
CA ALA A 36 12.40 -0.86 3.32
C ALA A 36 11.15 -0.01 3.60
N LEU A 37 11.04 0.58 4.79
CA LEU A 37 9.95 1.50 5.16
C LEU A 37 10.01 2.80 4.36
N GLY A 38 11.20 3.39 4.23
CA GLY A 38 11.40 4.55 3.36
C GLY A 38 11.08 4.22 1.90
N PHE A 39 11.52 3.08 1.41
CA PHE A 39 11.25 2.58 0.06
C PHE A 39 9.75 2.42 -0.21
N ALA A 40 9.02 1.78 0.71
CA ALA A 40 7.56 1.67 0.64
C ALA A 40 6.89 3.05 0.62
N ALA A 41 7.29 3.98 1.51
CA ALA A 41 6.76 5.35 1.51
C ALA A 41 7.00 6.07 0.19
N GLY A 42 8.16 5.85 -0.45
CA GLY A 42 8.48 6.39 -1.76
C GLY A 42 7.59 5.87 -2.88
N ILE A 43 7.36 4.55 -2.93
CA ILE A 43 6.44 3.93 -3.88
C ILE A 43 5.03 4.50 -3.67
N MET A 44 4.52 4.44 -2.43
CA MET A 44 3.16 4.86 -2.08
C MET A 44 2.91 6.32 -2.44
N LEU A 45 3.86 7.23 -2.16
CA LEU A 45 3.75 8.63 -2.55
C LEU A 45 3.69 8.81 -4.07
N LEU A 46 4.56 8.13 -4.80
CA LEU A 46 4.62 8.29 -6.25
C LEU A 46 3.35 7.75 -6.91
N ILE A 47 2.92 6.52 -6.58
CA ILE A 47 1.69 5.93 -7.11
C ILE A 47 0.49 6.84 -6.82
N SER A 48 0.36 7.30 -5.58
CA SER A 48 -0.76 8.15 -5.16
C SER A 48 -0.85 9.45 -5.98
N LEU A 49 0.28 10.13 -6.17
CA LEU A 49 0.31 11.47 -6.76
C LEU A 49 0.44 11.46 -8.29
N MET A 50 1.09 10.46 -8.87
CA MET A 50 1.39 10.40 -10.31
C MET A 50 0.46 9.47 -11.08
N GLU A 51 -0.18 8.51 -10.40
CA GLU A 51 -1.05 7.53 -11.05
C GLU A 51 -2.48 7.61 -10.52
N MET A 52 -2.73 7.32 -9.24
CA MET A 52 -4.09 7.18 -8.71
C MET A 52 -4.90 8.47 -8.79
N LEU A 53 -4.39 9.57 -8.22
CA LEU A 53 -5.10 10.85 -8.23
C LEU A 53 -5.29 11.39 -9.66
N PRO A 54 -4.26 11.42 -10.53
CA PRO A 54 -4.45 11.83 -11.92
C PRO A 54 -5.44 10.95 -12.70
N THR A 55 -5.41 9.64 -12.51
CA THR A 55 -6.35 8.71 -13.17
C THR A 55 -7.79 8.94 -12.70
N ALA A 56 -7.99 9.17 -11.40
CA ALA A 56 -9.30 9.55 -10.88
C ALA A 56 -9.81 10.86 -11.51
N LEU A 57 -8.96 11.88 -11.63
CA LEU A 57 -9.31 13.19 -12.18
C LEU A 57 -9.57 13.16 -13.70
N ARG A 58 -8.97 12.21 -14.43
CA ARG A 58 -9.21 12.01 -15.87
C ARG A 58 -10.45 11.15 -16.16
N THR A 59 -11.05 10.52 -15.16
CA THR A 59 -12.21 9.65 -15.34
C THR A 59 -13.44 10.48 -15.74
N GLU A 60 -14.12 10.08 -16.81
CA GLU A 60 -15.34 10.75 -17.27
C GLU A 60 -16.42 10.79 -16.17
N GLY A 61 -17.01 11.97 -15.96
CA GLY A 61 -18.05 12.20 -14.94
C GLY A 61 -17.51 12.59 -13.55
N ILE A 62 -16.21 12.54 -13.31
CA ILE A 62 -15.59 13.13 -12.11
C ILE A 62 -15.33 14.62 -12.36
N SER A 63 -15.91 15.47 -11.51
CA SER A 63 -15.49 16.88 -11.46
C SER A 63 -14.17 17.00 -10.69
N PRO A 64 -13.30 17.98 -11.01
CA PRO A 64 -12.09 18.22 -10.23
C PRO A 64 -12.38 18.45 -8.74
N ILE A 65 -13.50 19.11 -8.42
CA ILE A 65 -13.94 19.35 -7.04
C ILE A 65 -14.21 18.02 -6.32
N LEU A 66 -14.91 17.09 -6.97
CA LEU A 66 -15.18 15.77 -6.39
C LEU A 66 -13.88 14.97 -6.23
N GLY A 67 -13.02 14.93 -7.26
CA GLY A 67 -11.75 14.20 -7.21
C GLY A 67 -10.82 14.70 -6.09
N TYR A 68 -10.51 16.00 -6.08
CA TYR A 68 -9.69 16.58 -5.01
C TYR A 68 -10.39 16.54 -3.65
N GLY A 69 -11.71 16.70 -3.62
CA GLY A 69 -12.51 16.58 -2.38
C GLY A 69 -12.39 15.20 -1.75
N MET A 70 -12.48 14.14 -2.56
CA MET A 70 -12.29 12.76 -2.09
C MET A 70 -10.85 12.51 -1.64
N PHE A 71 -9.85 13.03 -2.37
CA PHE A 71 -8.45 12.97 -1.93
C PHE A 71 -8.24 13.63 -0.56
N MET A 72 -8.79 14.83 -0.34
CA MET A 72 -8.70 15.51 0.94
C MET A 72 -9.48 14.77 2.04
N LEU A 73 -10.64 14.20 1.70
CA LEU A 73 -11.40 13.34 2.61
C LEU A 73 -10.58 12.13 3.05
N GLY A 74 -9.85 11.50 2.14
CA GLY A 74 -8.93 10.40 2.44
C GLY A 74 -7.79 10.83 3.37
N LEU A 75 -7.12 11.93 3.04
CA LEU A 75 -6.02 12.48 3.84
C LEU A 75 -6.47 12.82 5.26
N LEU A 76 -7.65 13.43 5.42
CA LEU A 76 -8.24 13.72 6.73
C LEU A 76 -8.77 12.45 7.43
N GLY A 77 -9.30 11.51 6.64
CA GLY A 77 -9.77 10.21 7.10
C GLY A 77 -8.67 9.38 7.75
N TYR A 78 -7.43 9.46 7.24
CA TYR A 78 -6.27 8.87 7.90
C TYR A 78 -6.11 9.36 9.34
N PHE A 79 -6.19 10.67 9.60
CA PHE A 79 -6.08 11.21 10.96
C PHE A 79 -7.26 10.80 11.85
N ALA A 80 -8.43 10.54 11.27
CA ALA A 80 -9.56 9.98 12.01
C ALA A 80 -9.31 8.50 12.37
N LEU A 81 -8.79 7.70 11.44
CA LEU A 81 -8.40 6.31 11.68
C LEU A 81 -7.29 6.22 12.74
N ASP A 82 -6.29 7.10 12.66
CA ASP A 82 -5.23 7.17 13.67
C ASP A 82 -5.82 7.48 15.06
N ARG A 83 -6.75 8.43 15.19
CA ARG A 83 -7.44 8.76 16.47
C ARG A 83 -8.31 7.64 17.04
N LEU A 84 -8.86 6.78 16.19
CA LEU A 84 -9.63 5.62 16.65
C LEU A 84 -8.73 4.52 17.21
N LEU A 85 -7.43 4.60 16.97
CA LEU A 85 -6.44 3.69 17.52
C LEU A 85 -5.81 4.34 18.77
N PRO A 86 -5.72 3.63 19.91
CA PRO A 86 -5.33 4.22 21.17
C PRO A 86 -3.92 4.83 21.11
N HIS A 87 -3.84 6.17 21.16
CA HIS A 87 -2.58 6.92 21.26
C HIS A 87 -1.94 6.78 22.63
N GLN A 88 -0.62 6.53 22.65
CA GLN A 88 0.24 6.93 23.77
C GLN A 88 1.19 8.02 23.25
N HIS A 89 1.28 9.14 23.97
CA HIS A 89 2.02 10.33 23.56
C HIS A 89 3.55 10.09 23.55
N PRO A 90 4.31 10.81 22.70
CA PRO A 90 5.77 10.76 22.67
C PRO A 90 6.48 11.22 23.95
N GLN A 91 5.77 11.73 24.95
CA GLN A 91 6.37 12.19 26.22
C GLN A 91 6.44 11.10 27.29
N ASP A 92 5.79 9.95 27.08
CA ASP A 92 5.94 8.76 27.94
C ASP A 92 7.21 7.93 27.58
N LEU A 93 8.08 8.46 26.72
CA LEU A 93 9.19 7.77 26.03
C LEU A 93 10.51 7.65 26.84
N MET A 94 10.59 8.13 28.08
CA MET A 94 11.86 8.08 28.86
C MET A 94 12.09 6.78 29.67
N ALA A 95 11.17 5.82 29.65
CA ALA A 95 11.38 4.53 30.31
C ALA A 95 11.86 3.45 29.31
N ALA A 96 13.11 3.01 29.46
CA ALA A 96 13.87 2.09 28.60
C ALA A 96 13.32 0.64 28.47
N GLN A 97 12.00 0.41 28.61
CA GLN A 97 11.40 -0.93 28.63
C GLN A 97 10.21 -1.14 27.65
N ARG A 98 9.89 -0.21 26.73
CA ARG A 98 8.64 -0.27 25.91
C ARG A 98 8.77 -0.27 24.37
N GLN A 99 9.96 -0.46 23.79
CA GLN A 99 10.14 -0.54 22.31
C GLN A 99 9.24 -1.54 21.55
N PRO A 100 8.95 -2.77 22.04
CA PRO A 100 8.16 -3.74 21.26
C PRO A 100 6.67 -3.37 21.11
N ALA A 101 6.11 -2.56 22.02
CA ALA A 101 4.71 -2.16 21.94
C ALA A 101 4.45 -1.11 20.84
N LYS A 102 5.35 -0.14 20.70
CA LYS A 102 5.27 0.90 19.64
C LYS A 102 5.46 0.28 18.25
N LEU A 103 6.46 -0.59 18.09
CA LEU A 103 6.72 -1.27 16.83
C LEU A 103 5.57 -2.19 16.41
N ARG A 104 4.89 -2.83 17.38
CA ARG A 104 3.69 -3.63 17.13
C ARG A 104 2.51 -2.76 16.69
N ARG A 105 2.30 -1.59 17.31
CA ARG A 105 1.26 -0.64 16.89
C ARG A 105 1.50 -0.19 15.46
N THR A 106 2.72 0.26 15.16
CA THR A 106 3.06 0.71 13.81
C THR A 106 2.93 -0.44 12.80
N ALA A 107 3.34 -1.67 13.15
CA ALA A 107 3.14 -2.82 12.28
C ALA A 107 1.64 -3.08 11.98
N ILE A 108 0.75 -2.91 12.96
CA ILE A 108 -0.71 -3.04 12.77
C ILE A 108 -1.24 -1.89 11.91
N LEU A 109 -0.89 -0.65 12.22
CA LEU A 109 -1.26 0.55 11.44
C LEU A 109 -0.85 0.41 9.98
N LEU A 110 0.40 -0.01 9.76
CA LEU A 110 0.96 -0.25 8.43
C LEU A 110 0.19 -1.37 7.71
N THR A 111 -0.10 -2.47 8.41
CA THR A 111 -0.90 -3.55 7.82
C THR A 111 -2.28 -3.06 7.41
N LEU A 112 -2.96 -2.28 8.26
CA LEU A 112 -4.30 -1.75 7.96
C LEU A 112 -4.26 -0.73 6.82
N GLY A 113 -3.27 0.16 6.81
CA GLY A 113 -3.07 1.15 5.76
C GLY A 113 -2.79 0.52 4.40
N ILE A 114 -1.90 -0.48 4.36
CA ILE A 114 -1.62 -1.25 3.14
C ILE A 114 -2.86 -2.08 2.75
N SER A 115 -3.57 -2.71 3.69
CA SER A 115 -4.85 -3.40 3.38
C SER A 115 -5.86 -2.47 2.70
N LEU A 116 -5.99 -1.23 3.18
CA LEU A 116 -6.87 -0.22 2.58
C LEU A 116 -6.42 0.24 1.19
N HIS A 117 -5.13 0.12 0.87
CA HIS A 117 -4.57 0.41 -0.45
C HIS A 117 -4.77 -0.75 -1.43
N ASN A 118 -4.44 -1.98 -0.98
CA ASN A 118 -4.56 -3.18 -1.79
C ASN A 118 -6.01 -3.44 -2.22
N PHE A 119 -6.99 -3.04 -1.40
CA PHE A 119 -8.40 -3.25 -1.76
C PHE A 119 -8.82 -2.54 -3.07
N PRO A 120 -8.63 -1.22 -3.24
CA PRO A 120 -8.81 -0.53 -4.53
C PRO A 120 -7.97 -1.09 -5.67
N GLU A 121 -6.73 -1.52 -5.41
CA GLU A 121 -5.90 -2.15 -6.46
C GLU A 121 -6.50 -3.45 -6.97
N GLY A 122 -7.08 -4.25 -6.08
CA GLY A 122 -7.81 -5.46 -6.43
C GLY A 122 -9.06 -5.16 -7.27
N VAL A 123 -9.81 -4.12 -6.91
CA VAL A 123 -10.95 -3.63 -7.71
C VAL A 123 -10.47 -3.20 -9.09
N ALA A 124 -9.45 -2.34 -9.18
CA ALA A 124 -8.92 -1.81 -10.43
C ALA A 124 -8.37 -2.92 -11.33
N THR A 125 -7.58 -3.84 -10.78
CA THR A 125 -7.03 -5.00 -11.49
C THR A 125 -8.15 -5.86 -12.08
N TYR A 126 -9.19 -6.18 -11.30
CA TYR A 126 -10.32 -6.96 -11.80
C TYR A 126 -11.12 -6.21 -12.88
N VAL A 127 -11.44 -4.93 -12.65
CA VAL A 127 -12.22 -4.10 -13.60
C VAL A 127 -11.50 -4.01 -14.93
N THR A 128 -10.22 -3.62 -14.91
CA THR A 128 -9.43 -3.43 -16.12
C THR A 128 -9.28 -4.74 -16.88
N ALA A 129 -8.92 -5.84 -16.20
CA ALA A 129 -8.80 -7.15 -16.86
C ALA A 129 -10.15 -7.70 -17.37
N SER A 130 -11.27 -7.23 -16.85
CA SER A 130 -12.60 -7.59 -17.35
C SER A 130 -12.99 -6.83 -18.61
N SER A 131 -12.48 -5.61 -18.79
CA SER A 131 -12.70 -4.80 -20.00
C SER A 131 -11.66 -5.06 -21.09
N ASP A 132 -10.39 -5.21 -20.70
CA ASP A 132 -9.25 -5.40 -21.59
C ASP A 132 -8.24 -6.33 -20.89
N MET A 133 -8.10 -7.54 -21.42
CA MET A 133 -7.25 -8.57 -20.82
C MET A 133 -5.76 -8.25 -20.93
N GLU A 134 -5.33 -7.62 -22.02
CA GLU A 134 -3.92 -7.31 -22.25
C GLU A 134 -3.45 -6.22 -21.30
N LEU A 135 -4.23 -5.14 -21.21
CA LEU A 135 -4.01 -4.07 -20.24
C LEU A 135 -4.11 -4.60 -18.79
N GLY A 136 -5.10 -5.45 -18.52
CA GLY A 136 -5.27 -6.06 -17.20
C GLY A 136 -4.11 -6.95 -16.76
N LEU A 137 -3.50 -7.70 -17.69
CA LEU A 137 -2.28 -8.47 -17.42
C LEU A 137 -1.09 -7.56 -17.09
N GLY A 138 -0.93 -6.45 -17.83
CA GLY A 138 0.10 -5.45 -17.57
C GLY A 138 -0.03 -4.84 -16.17
N ILE A 139 -1.23 -4.41 -15.79
CA ILE A 139 -1.51 -3.85 -14.46
C ILE A 139 -1.28 -4.90 -13.37
N ALA A 140 -1.79 -6.12 -13.53
CA ALA A 140 -1.61 -7.16 -12.52
C ALA A 140 -0.14 -7.49 -12.27
N LEU A 141 0.69 -7.49 -13.32
CA LEU A 141 2.13 -7.69 -13.19
C LEU A 141 2.80 -6.51 -12.48
N ALA A 142 2.43 -5.28 -12.81
CA ALA A 142 2.95 -4.09 -12.14
C ALA A 142 2.63 -4.09 -10.65
N VAL A 143 1.37 -4.37 -10.31
CA VAL A 143 0.89 -4.46 -8.92
C VAL A 143 1.63 -5.58 -8.17
N ALA A 144 1.77 -6.76 -8.79
CA ALA A 144 2.53 -7.86 -8.20
C ALA A 144 3.99 -7.47 -7.88
N ILE A 145 4.64 -6.68 -8.75
CA ILE A 145 6.04 -6.25 -8.53
C ILE A 145 6.16 -5.33 -7.32
N HIS A 146 5.26 -4.35 -7.13
CA HIS A 146 5.34 -3.44 -5.97
C HIS A 146 4.82 -4.06 -4.67
N ASN A 147 3.93 -5.04 -4.76
CA ASN A 147 3.41 -5.77 -3.61
C ASN A 147 4.47 -6.60 -2.89
N ILE A 148 5.54 -7.03 -3.56
CA ILE A 148 6.66 -7.73 -2.91
C ILE A 148 7.34 -6.83 -1.86
N PRO A 149 7.80 -5.61 -2.19
CA PRO A 149 8.25 -4.63 -1.19
C PRO A 149 7.25 -4.34 -0.07
N GLU A 150 5.96 -4.24 -0.36
CA GLU A 150 4.94 -4.00 0.66
C GLU A 150 4.81 -5.15 1.63
N GLY A 151 4.84 -6.39 1.14
CA GLY A 151 4.86 -7.60 1.96
C GLY A 151 6.02 -7.60 2.95
N LEU A 152 7.20 -7.17 2.50
CA LEU A 152 8.37 -6.99 3.36
C LEU A 152 8.14 -5.87 4.40
N ALA A 153 7.55 -4.75 3.99
CA ALA A 153 7.23 -3.63 4.86
C ALA A 153 6.18 -3.98 5.94
N VAL A 154 5.23 -4.88 5.66
CA VAL A 154 4.27 -5.40 6.64
C VAL A 154 4.92 -6.42 7.58
N ALA A 155 5.60 -7.42 7.02
CA ALA A 155 6.11 -8.56 7.79
C ALA A 155 7.33 -8.21 8.64
N GLY A 156 8.22 -7.34 8.15
CA GLY A 156 9.46 -6.96 8.83
C GLY A 156 9.23 -6.33 10.22
N PRO A 157 8.48 -5.22 10.34
CA PRO A 157 8.16 -4.60 11.62
C PRO A 157 7.37 -5.53 12.53
N MET A 158 6.41 -6.31 12.00
CA MET A 158 5.63 -7.27 12.79
C MET A 158 6.52 -8.38 13.37
N TYR A 159 7.47 -8.89 12.58
CA TYR A 159 8.41 -9.90 13.04
C TYR A 159 9.41 -9.32 14.05
N ALA A 160 9.90 -8.10 13.82
CA ALA A 160 10.77 -7.39 14.76
C ALA A 160 10.05 -7.10 16.09
N ALA A 161 8.77 -6.74 16.06
CA ALA A 161 7.98 -6.42 17.25
C ALA A 161 7.55 -7.66 18.05
N THR A 162 7.22 -8.76 17.37
CA THR A 162 6.61 -9.94 18.02
C THR A 162 7.55 -11.12 18.16
N GLY A 163 8.65 -11.15 17.41
CA GLY A 163 9.53 -12.31 17.28
C GLY A 163 8.89 -13.53 16.61
N SER A 164 7.65 -13.44 16.12
CA SER A 164 6.91 -14.56 15.57
C SER A 164 6.75 -14.44 14.05
N LYS A 165 7.40 -15.36 13.32
CA LYS A 165 7.27 -15.45 11.85
C LYS A 165 5.81 -15.70 11.43
N SER A 166 5.10 -16.54 12.18
CA SER A 166 3.68 -16.85 11.91
C SER A 166 2.80 -15.61 12.06
N LYS A 167 3.01 -14.76 13.07
CA LYS A 167 2.25 -13.50 13.21
C LYS A 167 2.56 -12.54 12.07
N ALA A 168 3.83 -12.40 11.69
CA ALA A 168 4.23 -11.55 10.57
C ALA A 168 3.60 -12.01 9.25
N LEU A 169 3.64 -13.31 8.96
CA LEU A 169 3.00 -13.89 7.77
C LEU A 169 1.46 -13.76 7.83
N PHE A 170 0.84 -13.94 8.99
CA PHE A 170 -0.60 -13.77 9.15
C PHE A 170 -1.03 -12.34 8.80
N TRP A 171 -0.37 -11.32 9.35
CA TRP A 171 -0.70 -9.92 9.08
C TRP A 171 -0.42 -9.54 7.62
N ALA A 172 0.65 -10.04 7.01
CA ALA A 172 0.86 -9.86 5.58
C ALA A 172 -0.20 -10.56 4.72
N CYS A 173 -0.66 -11.74 5.12
CA CYS A 173 -1.78 -12.44 4.49
C CYS A 173 -3.07 -11.61 4.58
N VAL A 174 -3.36 -11.00 5.74
CA VAL A 174 -4.50 -10.10 5.91
C VAL A 174 -4.43 -8.94 4.91
N SER A 175 -3.24 -8.36 4.74
CA SER A 175 -2.99 -7.30 3.76
C SER A 175 -3.24 -7.75 2.32
N GLY A 176 -2.59 -8.83 1.88
CA GLY A 176 -2.77 -9.34 0.51
C GLY A 176 -4.19 -9.86 0.22
N MET A 177 -4.90 -10.31 1.25
CA MET A 177 -6.32 -10.71 1.13
C MET A 177 -7.22 -9.51 0.81
N ALA A 178 -6.87 -8.30 1.24
CA ALA A 178 -7.65 -7.12 0.93
C ALA A 178 -7.76 -6.88 -0.58
N GLU A 179 -6.70 -7.17 -1.32
CA GLU A 179 -6.69 -7.12 -2.79
C GLU A 179 -7.61 -8.15 -3.43
N ILE A 180 -7.51 -9.39 -2.99
CA ILE A 180 -8.37 -10.47 -3.47
C ILE A 180 -9.83 -10.14 -3.18
N LEU A 181 -10.12 -9.62 -1.98
CA LEU A 181 -11.47 -9.18 -1.59
C LEU A 181 -11.95 -8.00 -2.43
N GLY A 182 -11.08 -7.07 -2.78
CA GLY A 182 -11.38 -5.99 -3.73
C GLY A 182 -11.81 -6.54 -5.09
N GLY A 183 -11.03 -7.48 -5.64
CA GLY A 183 -11.33 -8.16 -6.90
C GLY A 183 -12.63 -8.99 -6.86
N VAL A 184 -12.85 -9.73 -5.77
CA VAL A 184 -14.08 -10.52 -5.55
C VAL A 184 -15.28 -9.60 -5.40
N LEU A 185 -15.17 -8.51 -4.63
CA LEU A 185 -16.26 -7.56 -4.48
C LEU A 185 -16.57 -6.91 -5.83
N ALA A 186 -15.55 -6.53 -6.58
CA ALA A 186 -15.70 -6.05 -7.94
C ALA A 186 -16.45 -7.09 -8.79
N PHE A 187 -16.02 -8.35 -8.84
CA PHE A 187 -16.72 -9.44 -9.55
C PHE A 187 -18.20 -9.57 -9.16
N LEU A 188 -18.52 -9.54 -7.86
CA LEU A 188 -19.89 -9.69 -7.36
C LEU A 188 -20.76 -8.46 -7.59
N LEU A 189 -20.18 -7.26 -7.54
CA LEU A 189 -20.88 -5.99 -7.67
C LEU A 189 -20.84 -5.38 -9.09
N LEU A 190 -19.98 -5.87 -9.99
CA LEU A 190 -19.84 -5.45 -11.40
C LEU A 190 -21.03 -5.83 -12.30
N GLY A 191 -22.22 -5.84 -11.71
CA GLY A 191 -23.39 -5.29 -12.37
C GLY A 191 -23.39 -3.75 -12.34
N PRO A 192 -24.53 -3.10 -12.68
CA PRO A 192 -24.67 -1.65 -12.91
C PRO A 192 -24.41 -0.71 -11.71
N LEU A 193 -23.85 -1.18 -10.60
CA LEU A 193 -23.67 -0.40 -9.36
C LEU A 193 -22.31 0.30 -9.24
N MET A 194 -21.26 -0.21 -9.89
CA MET A 194 -19.92 0.40 -9.87
C MET A 194 -19.71 1.27 -11.12
N SER A 195 -20.21 2.51 -11.07
CA SER A 195 -19.92 3.47 -12.13
C SER A 195 -18.43 3.86 -12.10
N PRO A 196 -17.83 4.24 -13.25
CA PRO A 196 -16.46 4.76 -13.31
C PRO A 196 -16.21 5.89 -12.29
N VAL A 197 -17.23 6.73 -12.05
CA VAL A 197 -17.20 7.81 -11.06
C VAL A 197 -17.00 7.29 -9.64
N VAL A 198 -17.66 6.20 -9.24
CA VAL A 198 -17.49 5.64 -7.89
C VAL A 198 -16.08 5.08 -7.72
N ILE A 199 -15.57 4.36 -8.70
CA ILE A 199 -14.20 3.80 -8.67
C ILE A 199 -13.18 4.93 -8.55
N ALA A 200 -13.30 5.97 -9.39
CA ALA A 200 -12.41 7.11 -9.36
C ALA A 200 -12.47 7.90 -8.03
N ALA A 201 -13.66 8.07 -7.46
CA ALA A 201 -13.83 8.72 -6.16
C ALA A 201 -13.13 7.93 -5.02
N VAL A 202 -13.26 6.59 -5.03
CA VAL A 202 -12.56 5.71 -4.07
C VAL A 202 -11.05 5.77 -4.27
N MET A 203 -10.58 5.69 -5.52
CA MET A 203 -9.16 5.81 -5.87
C MET A 203 -8.54 7.11 -5.37
N ALA A 204 -9.23 8.24 -5.57
CA ALA A 204 -8.77 9.54 -5.08
C ALA A 204 -8.68 9.58 -3.54
N ALA A 205 -9.67 9.05 -2.83
CA ALA A 205 -9.62 8.98 -1.37
C ALA A 205 -8.48 8.09 -0.86
N VAL A 206 -8.25 6.94 -1.49
CA VAL A 206 -7.16 6.05 -1.08
C VAL A 206 -5.80 6.69 -1.32
N ALA A 207 -5.61 7.38 -2.45
CA ALA A 207 -4.40 8.16 -2.70
C ALA A 207 -4.14 9.18 -1.58
N GLY A 208 -5.20 9.83 -1.06
CA GLY A 208 -5.11 10.73 0.10
C GLY A 208 -4.64 10.03 1.38
N ILE A 209 -5.20 8.86 1.70
CA ILE A 209 -4.81 8.04 2.86
C ILE A 209 -3.34 7.62 2.77
N MET A 210 -2.90 7.15 1.60
CA MET A 210 -1.53 6.67 1.38
C MET A 210 -0.49 7.78 1.49
N VAL A 211 -0.79 8.98 0.99
CA VAL A 211 0.07 10.16 1.17
C VAL A 211 0.24 10.45 2.65
N ALA A 212 -0.86 10.46 3.41
CA ALA A 212 -0.82 10.71 4.85
C ALA A 212 -0.04 9.61 5.60
N LEU A 213 -0.31 8.33 5.35
CA LEU A 213 0.40 7.19 5.95
C LEU A 213 1.91 7.24 5.67
N SER A 214 2.29 7.58 4.44
CA SER A 214 3.70 7.65 4.03
C SER A 214 4.45 8.73 4.81
N VAL A 215 3.85 9.91 4.94
CA VAL A 215 4.47 11.08 5.58
C VAL A 215 4.43 11.00 7.11
N ASP A 216 3.31 10.56 7.67
CA ASP A 216 3.05 10.64 9.11
C ASP A 216 3.51 9.39 9.87
N GLU A 217 3.53 8.20 9.24
CA GLU A 217 3.89 6.95 9.92
C GLU A 217 5.19 6.35 9.35
N LEU A 218 5.27 6.12 8.03
CA LEU A 218 6.37 5.35 7.44
C LEU A 218 7.73 6.08 7.50
N MET A 219 7.79 7.33 7.05
CA MET A 219 9.04 8.10 7.09
C MET A 219 9.53 8.35 8.53
N PRO A 220 8.67 8.74 9.49
CA PRO A 220 9.08 8.89 10.88
C PRO A 220 9.54 7.57 11.49
N LEU A 221 8.82 6.46 11.26
CA LEU A 221 9.22 5.14 11.76
C LEU A 221 10.59 4.73 11.20
N ALA A 222 10.84 4.94 9.91
CA ALA A 222 12.14 4.67 9.31
C ALA A 222 13.27 5.43 10.02
N ARG A 223 13.03 6.71 10.39
CA ARG A 223 14.00 7.51 11.15
C ARG A 223 14.18 7.02 12.58
N GLU A 224 13.11 6.58 13.23
CA GLU A 224 13.16 6.07 14.60
C GLU A 224 13.91 4.73 14.69
N ILE A 225 13.75 3.85 13.70
CA ILE A 225 14.40 2.53 13.66
C ILE A 225 15.90 2.65 13.38
N ASP A 226 16.31 3.58 12.51
CA ASP A 226 17.72 3.87 12.21
C ASP A 226 18.02 5.38 12.28
N PRO A 227 18.24 5.94 13.49
CA PRO A 227 18.46 7.37 13.68
C PRO A 227 19.74 7.90 13.02
N HIS A 228 20.69 7.03 12.71
CA HIS A 228 21.97 7.40 12.10
C HIS A 228 21.89 7.50 10.58
N ASN A 229 20.86 6.91 9.96
CA ASN A 229 20.68 6.93 8.52
C ASN A 229 19.53 7.86 8.10
N ASN A 230 19.61 8.42 6.89
CA ASN A 230 18.55 9.28 6.36
C ASN A 230 17.50 8.43 5.63
N PRO A 231 16.23 8.39 6.09
CA PRO A 231 15.17 7.63 5.42
C PRO A 231 14.94 8.05 3.97
N SER A 232 15.32 9.28 3.60
CA SER A 232 15.13 9.82 2.26
C SER A 232 15.81 8.96 1.18
N TYR A 233 16.89 8.24 1.48
CA TYR A 233 17.51 7.33 0.51
C TYR A 233 16.58 6.20 0.09
N GLY A 234 15.83 5.62 1.04
CA GLY A 234 14.79 4.64 0.75
C GLY A 234 13.68 5.27 -0.06
N VAL A 235 13.16 6.42 0.38
CA VAL A 235 12.07 7.15 -0.30
C VAL A 235 12.41 7.44 -1.75
N LEU A 236 13.55 8.08 -2.01
CA LEU A 236 13.98 8.43 -3.37
C LEU A 236 14.22 7.18 -4.23
N CYS A 237 14.76 6.11 -3.65
CA CYS A 237 14.92 4.84 -4.36
C CYS A 237 13.57 4.24 -4.74
N GLY A 238 12.60 4.21 -3.82
CA GLY A 238 11.23 3.74 -4.08
C GLY A 238 10.52 4.54 -5.16
N MET A 239 10.59 5.88 -5.07
CA MET A 239 10.07 6.77 -6.12
C MET A 239 10.74 6.53 -7.48
N THR A 240 12.05 6.28 -7.49
CA THR A 240 12.78 6.03 -8.75
C THR A 240 12.36 4.70 -9.38
N VAL A 241 12.28 3.63 -8.59
CA VAL A 241 11.84 2.31 -9.07
C VAL A 241 10.42 2.37 -9.58
N MET A 242 9.50 2.99 -8.84
CA MET A 242 8.12 3.10 -9.27
C MET A 242 7.98 3.99 -10.51
N GLY A 243 8.71 5.11 -10.56
CA GLY A 243 8.69 5.99 -11.73
C GLY A 243 9.19 5.29 -12.99
N ALA A 244 10.24 4.46 -12.87
CA ALA A 244 10.69 3.60 -13.95
C ALA A 244 9.64 2.55 -14.34
N SER A 245 8.98 1.90 -13.38
CA SER A 245 7.89 0.95 -13.65
C SER A 245 6.74 1.62 -14.42
N LEU A 246 6.29 2.79 -13.98
CA LEU A 246 5.22 3.55 -14.65
C LEU A 246 5.62 3.98 -16.05
N ALA A 247 6.85 4.43 -16.24
CA ALA A 247 7.36 4.79 -17.57
C ALA A 247 7.38 3.58 -18.52
N LEU A 248 7.78 2.40 -18.03
CA LEU A 248 7.79 1.17 -18.83
C LEU A 248 6.38 0.77 -19.27
N LEU A 249 5.39 0.85 -18.37
CA LEU A 249 3.98 0.54 -18.69
C LEU A 249 3.41 1.51 -19.72
N GLN A 250 3.71 2.80 -19.60
CA GLN A 250 3.24 3.80 -20.57
C GLN A 250 3.88 3.65 -21.95
N VAL A 251 5.12 3.17 -22.03
CA VAL A 251 5.77 2.88 -23.32
C VAL A 251 5.14 1.65 -23.98
N SER A 252 4.75 0.63 -23.23
CA SER A 252 4.05 -0.53 -23.79
C SER A 252 2.64 -0.19 -24.32
N ASP A 253 1.96 0.81 -23.77
CA ASP A 253 0.65 1.26 -24.26
C ASP A 253 0.75 2.05 -25.60
N LEU A 254 1.94 2.51 -25.97
CA LEU A 254 2.19 3.31 -27.19
C LEU A 254 2.67 2.48 -28.39
N SER A 255 2.97 1.19 -28.19
CA SER A 255 3.50 0.26 -29.20
C SER A 255 2.45 -0.73 -29.69
#